data_AF-A0A932MGZ4-F1
#
_entry.id   AF-A0A932MGZ4-F1
#
_cell.length_a   1.000
_cell.length_b   1.000
_cell.length_c   1.000
_cell.angle_alpha   90.00
_cell.angle_beta   90.00
_cell.angle_gamma   90.00
#
_symmetry.space_group_name_H-M   'P 1'
#
loop_
_entity.id
_entity.type
_entity.pdbx_description
1 polymer ?
#
loop_
_entity_poly.entity_id
_entity_poly.type
_entity_poly.pdbx_seq_one_letter_code
_entity_poly.pdbx_strand_id
1 'polypeptide(L)'
;MNIQEWLTQLLSRPTADPLDWESYCVTMDDSTWKALWRDIDNTQAYEDGLEAGFRLLHATQQHRVQLGGRGYQSNQVLLYRSILAMLDKADRWDAYLAAWETIWAQTSHCLPVRGDALMGGDPRLAPFVRRADGGFGVPPLPYGVQPPKTIAVHFLYPQLRRKTLIERKLAQERAGKLVSKRRPLGPDALTAEEIQSRFTRIQESAG
;
A
#
# COMPACT_ATOMS: atom_id res chain seq x y z
N MET A 1 -26.89 9.29 -4.70
CA MET A 1 -26.16 8.51 -3.68
C MET A 1 -24.95 9.31 -3.27
N ASN A 2 -24.82 9.64 -1.99
CA ASN A 2 -23.65 10.34 -1.47
C ASN A 2 -22.50 9.35 -1.19
N ILE A 3 -21.30 9.84 -0.92
CA ILE A 3 -20.12 8.99 -0.72
C ILE A 3 -20.19 8.15 0.55
N GLN A 4 -20.87 8.63 1.59
CA GLN A 4 -21.05 7.89 2.85
C GLN A 4 -21.99 6.70 2.65
N GLU A 5 -23.07 6.87 1.89
CA GLU A 5 -23.96 5.79 1.46
C GLU A 5 -23.19 4.75 0.64
N TRP A 6 -22.31 5.19 -0.26
CA TRP A 6 -21.47 4.28 -1.05
C TRP A 6 -20.48 3.49 -0.19
N LEU A 7 -19.77 4.15 0.73
CA LEU A 7 -18.86 3.48 1.66
C LEU A 7 -19.62 2.47 2.53
N THR A 8 -20.77 2.86 3.08
CA THR A 8 -21.63 1.97 3.88
C THR A 8 -22.09 0.75 3.06
N GLN A 9 -22.47 0.97 1.80
CA GLN A 9 -22.86 -0.12 0.90
C GLN A 9 -21.67 -1.07 0.62
N LEU A 10 -20.47 -0.52 0.41
CA LEU A 10 -19.26 -1.30 0.15
C LEU A 10 -18.85 -2.15 1.35
N LEU A 11 -19.04 -1.62 2.56
CA LEU A 11 -18.67 -2.26 3.83
C LEU A 11 -19.75 -3.19 4.39
N SER A 12 -21.03 -2.97 4.08
CA SER A 12 -22.15 -3.78 4.61
C SER A 12 -22.21 -5.20 4.04
N ARG A 13 -21.56 -5.47 2.90
CA ARG A 13 -21.46 -6.82 2.34
C ARG A 13 -20.53 -7.68 3.22
N PRO A 14 -20.72 -9.00 3.32
CA PRO A 14 -19.77 -9.88 4.01
C PRO A 14 -18.35 -9.73 3.41
N THR A 15 -17.30 -9.73 4.25
CA THR A 15 -15.91 -9.62 3.74
C THR A 15 -15.51 -10.80 2.85
N ALA A 16 -16.18 -11.95 3.00
CA ALA A 16 -16.00 -13.11 2.14
C ALA A 16 -16.61 -12.92 0.74
N ASP A 17 -17.58 -12.00 0.59
CA ASP A 17 -18.25 -11.77 -0.68
C ASP A 17 -17.45 -10.77 -1.52
N PRO A 18 -16.99 -11.21 -2.70
CA PRO A 18 -16.21 -10.33 -3.55
C PRO A 18 -17.03 -9.18 -4.13
N LEU A 19 -16.37 -8.05 -4.31
CA LEU A 19 -16.98 -6.90 -4.95
C LEU A 19 -17.21 -7.22 -6.44
N ASP A 20 -18.44 -7.04 -6.91
CA ASP A 20 -18.78 -7.20 -8.32
C ASP A 20 -18.02 -6.19 -9.19
N TRP A 21 -17.88 -6.52 -10.47
CA TRP A 21 -17.07 -5.73 -11.40
C TRP A 21 -17.55 -4.28 -11.54
N GLU A 22 -18.86 -4.05 -11.55
CA GLU A 22 -19.44 -2.72 -11.71
C GLU A 22 -19.14 -1.85 -10.50
N SER A 23 -19.41 -2.35 -9.29
CA SER A 23 -19.11 -1.66 -8.03
C SER A 23 -17.61 -1.40 -7.87
N TYR A 24 -16.77 -2.34 -8.32
CA TYR A 24 -15.32 -2.16 -8.36
C TYR A 24 -14.92 -1.04 -9.31
N CYS A 25 -15.42 -1.03 -10.55
CA CYS A 25 -15.11 0.00 -11.54
C CYS A 25 -15.55 1.38 -11.08
N VAL A 26 -16.76 1.51 -10.53
CA VAL A 26 -17.27 2.78 -10.00
C VAL A 26 -16.39 3.29 -8.86
N THR A 27 -15.95 2.41 -7.96
CA THR A 27 -15.11 2.80 -6.82
C THR A 27 -13.69 3.18 -7.24
N MET A 28 -13.14 2.49 -8.24
CA MET A 28 -11.79 2.73 -8.75
C MET A 28 -11.72 3.87 -9.78
N ASP A 29 -12.86 4.44 -10.18
CA ASP A 29 -12.89 5.70 -10.94
C ASP A 29 -12.24 6.84 -10.14
N ASP A 30 -11.46 7.69 -10.82
CA ASP A 30 -10.65 8.72 -10.18
C ASP A 30 -11.50 9.70 -9.36
N SER A 31 -12.71 10.03 -9.84
CA SER A 31 -13.59 10.97 -9.16
C SER A 31 -14.18 10.37 -7.88
N THR A 32 -14.69 9.15 -7.94
CA THR A 32 -15.23 8.39 -6.80
C THR A 32 -14.14 8.10 -5.79
N TRP A 33 -12.98 7.62 -6.25
CA TRP A 33 -11.82 7.32 -5.43
C TRP A 33 -11.38 8.55 -4.61
N LYS A 34 -11.20 9.70 -5.26
CA LYS A 34 -10.83 10.95 -4.59
C LYS A 34 -11.88 11.40 -3.59
N ALA A 35 -13.16 11.23 -3.92
CA ALA A 35 -14.25 11.62 -3.03
C ALA A 35 -14.31 10.71 -1.80
N LEU A 36 -14.14 9.39 -1.98
CA LEU A 36 -14.09 8.39 -0.92
C LEU A 36 -12.99 8.68 0.11
N TRP A 37 -11.75 8.86 -0.36
CA TRP A 37 -10.64 9.11 0.57
C TRP A 37 -10.71 10.48 1.23
N ARG A 38 -11.30 11.47 0.57
CA ARG A 38 -11.57 12.77 1.20
C ARG A 38 -12.57 12.64 2.33
N ASP A 39 -13.65 11.89 2.13
CA ASP A 39 -14.65 11.65 3.17
C ASP A 39 -14.06 10.90 4.37
N ILE A 40 -13.30 9.82 4.12
CA ILE A 40 -12.56 9.08 5.16
C ILE A 40 -11.61 10.00 5.94
N ASP A 41 -10.89 10.89 5.26
CA ASP A 41 -10.00 11.84 5.92
C ASP A 41 -10.75 12.87 6.78
N ASN A 42 -11.89 13.36 6.28
CA ASN A 42 -12.72 14.34 6.99
C ASN A 42 -13.37 13.73 8.24
N THR A 43 -13.84 12.48 8.15
CA THR A 43 -14.49 11.76 9.25
C THR A 43 -13.50 11.01 10.13
N GLN A 44 -12.24 10.90 9.70
CA GLN A 44 -11.19 10.11 10.33
C GLN A 44 -11.55 8.62 10.46
N ALA A 45 -12.39 8.11 9.55
CA ALA A 45 -12.83 6.73 9.47
C ALA A 45 -11.75 5.81 8.87
N TYR A 46 -10.55 5.82 9.45
CA TYR A 46 -9.38 5.13 8.87
C TYR A 46 -9.50 3.61 8.90
N GLU A 47 -10.21 3.03 9.87
CA GLU A 47 -10.48 1.59 9.91
C GLU A 47 -11.43 1.17 8.77
N ASP A 48 -12.47 1.97 8.50
CA ASP A 48 -13.35 1.79 7.34
C ASP A 48 -12.59 1.89 6.02
N GLY A 49 -11.67 2.87 5.94
CA GLY A 49 -10.76 2.99 4.82
C GLY A 49 -9.82 1.79 4.65
N LEU A 50 -9.34 1.21 5.75
CA LEU A 50 -8.51 0.02 5.74
C LEU A 50 -9.31 -1.20 5.21
N GLU A 51 -10.52 -1.39 5.71
CA GLU A 51 -11.45 -2.44 5.25
C GLU A 51 -11.76 -2.31 3.76
N ALA A 52 -12.13 -1.10 3.32
CA ALA A 52 -12.39 -0.81 1.90
C ALA A 52 -11.16 -1.08 1.03
N GLY A 53 -9.97 -0.71 1.49
CA GLY A 53 -8.71 -0.98 0.82
C GLY A 53 -8.47 -2.49 0.60
N PHE A 54 -8.71 -3.32 1.62
CA PHE A 54 -8.58 -4.77 1.50
C PHE A 54 -9.62 -5.38 0.55
N ARG A 55 -10.87 -4.93 0.63
CA ARG A 55 -11.94 -5.42 -0.28
C ARG A 55 -11.64 -5.11 -1.73
N LEU A 56 -11.20 -3.89 -2.02
CA LEU A 56 -10.81 -3.49 -3.37
C LEU A 56 -9.54 -4.21 -3.83
N LEU A 57 -8.59 -4.50 -2.94
CA LEU A 57 -7.40 -5.28 -3.27
C LEU A 57 -7.76 -6.73 -3.62
N HIS A 58 -8.66 -7.35 -2.85
CA HIS A 58 -9.20 -8.67 -3.16
C HIS A 58 -9.96 -8.69 -4.50
N ALA A 59 -10.82 -7.70 -4.75
CA ALA A 59 -11.52 -7.57 -6.03
C ALA A 59 -10.56 -7.33 -7.22
N THR A 60 -9.48 -6.57 -7.01
CA THR A 60 -8.42 -6.39 -8.01
C THR A 60 -7.79 -7.73 -8.40
N GLN A 61 -7.66 -8.66 -7.45
CA GLN A 61 -7.15 -10.00 -7.70
C GLN A 61 -8.11 -10.82 -8.56
N GLN A 62 -9.39 -10.80 -8.23
CA GLN A 62 -10.40 -11.59 -8.93
C GLN A 62 -10.67 -11.10 -10.35
N HIS A 63 -10.61 -9.78 -10.55
CA HIS A 63 -10.85 -9.16 -11.85
C HIS A 63 -9.56 -8.94 -12.67
N ARG A 64 -8.48 -9.66 -12.34
CA ARG A 64 -7.16 -9.54 -12.99
C ARG A 64 -7.24 -9.67 -14.51
N VAL A 65 -8.06 -10.59 -15.01
CA VAL A 65 -8.21 -10.84 -16.45
C VAL A 65 -8.89 -9.64 -17.13
N GLN A 66 -9.98 -9.13 -16.55
CA GLN A 66 -10.73 -7.98 -17.05
C GLN A 66 -9.89 -6.69 -17.03
N LEU A 67 -9.04 -6.52 -16.01
CA LEU A 67 -8.16 -5.36 -15.85
C LEU A 67 -6.98 -5.32 -16.85
N GLY A 68 -6.55 -6.48 -17.33
CA GLY A 68 -5.28 -6.64 -18.02
C GLY A 68 -4.06 -6.30 -17.13
N GLY A 69 -2.86 -6.59 -17.63
CA GLY A 69 -1.64 -6.46 -16.82
C GLY A 69 -1.38 -5.05 -16.27
N ARG A 70 -1.57 -4.02 -17.09
CA ARG A 70 -1.33 -2.62 -16.70
C ARG A 70 -2.36 -2.12 -15.69
N GLY A 71 -3.64 -2.42 -15.90
CA GLY A 71 -4.72 -2.03 -15.00
C GLY A 71 -4.57 -2.69 -13.64
N TYR A 72 -4.31 -3.99 -13.65
CA TYR A 72 -4.06 -4.77 -12.44
C TYR A 72 -2.88 -4.22 -11.61
N GLN A 73 -1.72 -4.00 -12.23
CA GLN A 73 -0.56 -3.44 -11.54
C GLN A 73 -0.83 -2.04 -10.97
N SER A 74 -1.46 -1.16 -11.76
CA SER A 74 -1.74 0.22 -11.33
C SER A 74 -2.68 0.24 -10.12
N ASN A 75 -3.72 -0.60 -10.15
CA ASN A 75 -4.69 -0.70 -9.06
C ASN A 75 -4.09 -1.32 -7.80
N GLN A 76 -3.26 -2.36 -7.93
CA GLN A 76 -2.54 -2.92 -6.77
C GLN A 76 -1.61 -1.90 -6.11
N VAL A 77 -0.80 -1.17 -6.90
CA VAL A 77 0.07 -0.12 -6.36
C VAL A 77 -0.71 0.95 -5.61
N LEU A 78 -1.84 1.38 -6.17
CA LEU A 78 -2.73 2.37 -5.57
C LEU A 78 -3.28 1.86 -4.23
N LEU A 79 -3.82 0.64 -4.21
CA LEU A 79 -4.47 0.05 -3.04
C LEU A 79 -3.49 -0.27 -1.91
N TYR A 80 -2.33 -0.85 -2.20
CA TYR A 80 -1.28 -1.06 -1.19
C TYR A 80 -0.83 0.25 -0.55
N ARG A 81 -0.69 1.33 -1.34
CA ARG A 81 -0.34 2.65 -0.82
C ARG A 81 -1.44 3.22 0.06
N SER A 82 -2.71 3.05 -0.31
CA SER A 82 -3.85 3.48 0.51
C SER A 82 -3.94 2.73 1.83
N ILE A 83 -3.75 1.40 1.81
CA ILE A 83 -3.74 0.57 3.03
C ILE A 83 -2.65 1.07 3.99
N LEU A 84 -1.42 1.28 3.50
CA LEU A 84 -0.33 1.84 4.31
C LEU A 84 -0.67 3.24 4.83
N ALA A 85 -1.31 4.10 4.04
CA ALA A 85 -1.74 5.41 4.48
C ALA A 85 -2.80 5.36 5.58
N MET A 86 -3.76 4.44 5.51
CA MET A 86 -4.78 4.26 6.55
C MET A 86 -4.16 3.78 7.86
N LEU A 87 -3.27 2.78 7.81
CA LEU A 87 -2.53 2.31 8.99
C LEU A 87 -1.70 3.42 9.64
N ASP A 88 -1.06 4.25 8.82
CA ASP A 88 -0.27 5.38 9.30
C ASP A 88 -1.13 6.46 9.98
N LYS A 89 -2.26 6.84 9.36
CA LYS A 89 -3.20 7.84 9.89
C LYS A 89 -3.93 7.37 11.15
N ALA A 90 -4.17 6.06 11.28
CA ALA A 90 -4.75 5.43 12.45
C ALA A 90 -3.73 5.23 13.61
N ASP A 91 -2.48 5.68 13.46
CA ASP A 91 -1.38 5.44 14.41
C ASP A 91 -1.11 3.95 14.71
N ARG A 92 -1.43 3.08 13.73
CA ARG A 92 -1.25 1.62 13.80
C ARG A 92 0.14 1.22 13.30
N TRP A 93 1.16 1.79 13.92
CA TRP A 93 2.55 1.74 13.44
C TRP A 93 3.15 0.32 13.39
N ASP A 94 2.88 -0.53 14.37
CA ASP A 94 3.35 -1.92 14.34
C ASP A 94 2.72 -2.69 13.16
N ALA A 95 1.41 -2.51 12.92
CA ALA A 95 0.71 -3.10 11.78
C ALA A 95 1.16 -2.51 10.43
N TYR A 96 1.48 -1.21 10.37
CA TYR A 96 2.07 -0.57 9.20
C TYR A 96 3.40 -1.24 8.82
N LEU A 97 4.30 -1.44 9.79
CA LEU A 97 5.61 -2.03 9.50
C LEU A 97 5.47 -3.48 9.02
N ALA A 98 4.62 -4.27 9.69
CA ALA A 98 4.34 -5.63 9.26
C ALA A 98 3.74 -5.66 7.84
N ALA A 99 2.75 -4.80 7.55
CA ALA A 99 2.17 -4.68 6.21
C ALA A 99 3.21 -4.27 5.16
N TRP A 100 4.10 -3.32 5.48
CA TRP A 100 5.14 -2.87 4.55
C TRP A 100 6.08 -4.03 4.17
N GLU A 101 6.54 -4.82 5.14
CA GLU A 101 7.42 -5.97 4.91
C GLU A 101 6.71 -7.07 4.10
N THR A 102 5.44 -7.36 4.42
CA THR A 102 4.61 -8.31 3.67
C THR A 102 4.44 -7.87 2.22
N ILE A 103 4.10 -6.60 1.97
CA ILE A 103 3.96 -6.06 0.62
C ILE A 103 5.30 -6.11 -0.13
N TRP A 104 6.41 -5.76 0.52
CA TRP A 104 7.75 -5.82 -0.07
C TRP A 104 8.12 -7.25 -0.49
N ALA A 105 7.83 -8.25 0.34
CA ALA A 105 8.13 -9.64 0.05
C ALA A 105 7.25 -10.25 -1.06
N GLN A 106 5.99 -9.83 -1.16
CA GLN A 106 4.99 -10.45 -2.03
C GLN A 106 4.82 -9.76 -3.38
N THR A 107 5.36 -8.55 -3.56
CA THR A 107 5.15 -7.78 -4.78
C THR A 107 6.44 -7.49 -5.51
N SER A 108 6.35 -7.34 -6.83
CA SER A 108 7.49 -6.99 -7.67
C SER A 108 7.21 -5.79 -8.59
N HIS A 109 6.11 -5.07 -8.28
CA HIS A 109 5.61 -3.95 -9.06
C HIS A 109 6.56 -2.78 -9.03
N CYS A 110 6.90 -2.27 -10.21
CA CYS A 110 7.84 -1.18 -10.36
C CYS A 110 7.21 0.03 -11.04
N LEU A 111 7.68 1.22 -10.66
CA LEU A 111 7.38 2.47 -11.33
C LEU A 111 8.63 2.94 -12.09
N PRO A 112 8.46 3.55 -13.27
CA PRO A 112 9.58 4.11 -14.01
C PRO A 112 10.10 5.36 -13.29
N VAL A 113 11.42 5.42 -13.10
CA VAL A 113 12.13 6.59 -12.55
C VAL A 113 13.27 6.94 -13.50
N ARG A 114 13.66 8.21 -13.59
CA ARG A 114 14.84 8.62 -14.37
C ARG A 114 16.08 7.93 -13.83
N GLY A 115 16.92 7.37 -14.70
CA GLY A 115 18.09 6.61 -14.24
C GLY A 115 19.21 7.47 -13.65
N ASP A 116 19.22 8.78 -13.92
CA ASP A 116 20.10 9.74 -13.24
C ASP A 116 19.86 9.82 -11.71
N ALA A 117 18.72 9.33 -11.21
CA ALA A 117 18.47 9.16 -9.78
C ALA A 117 19.52 8.23 -9.10
N LEU A 118 20.16 7.33 -9.85
CA LEU A 118 21.27 6.51 -9.34
C LEU A 118 22.56 7.32 -9.13
N MET A 119 22.73 8.45 -9.82
CA MET A 119 23.88 9.34 -9.64
C MET A 119 23.66 10.34 -8.51
N GLY A 120 22.40 10.59 -8.13
CA GLY A 120 22.02 11.59 -7.12
C GLY A 120 22.44 11.27 -5.68
N GLY A 121 23.10 10.13 -5.44
CA GLY A 121 23.75 9.83 -4.17
C GLY A 121 22.80 9.46 -3.02
N ASP A 122 21.54 9.06 -3.27
CA ASP A 122 20.74 8.38 -2.24
C ASP A 122 21.06 6.87 -2.28
N PRO A 123 21.95 6.36 -1.40
CA PRO A 123 22.30 4.94 -1.39
C PRO A 123 21.09 4.04 -1.07
N ARG A 124 20.01 4.61 -0.53
CA ARG A 124 18.80 3.87 -0.19
C ARG A 124 17.90 3.58 -1.38
N LEU A 125 18.15 4.20 -2.55
CA LEU A 125 17.42 3.87 -3.78
C LEU A 125 17.84 2.52 -4.32
N ALA A 126 19.15 2.22 -4.28
CA ALA A 126 19.73 1.05 -4.94
C ALA A 126 19.05 -0.29 -4.57
N PRO A 127 18.71 -0.58 -3.29
CA PRO A 127 17.96 -1.78 -2.90
C PRO A 127 16.58 -1.93 -3.54
N PHE A 128 15.98 -0.85 -4.05
CA PHE A 128 14.64 -0.84 -4.63
C PHE A 128 14.65 -0.92 -6.16
N VAL A 129 15.82 -0.88 -6.78
CA VAL A 129 15.94 -0.94 -8.25
C VAL A 129 15.85 -2.38 -8.72
N ARG A 130 14.98 -2.64 -9.70
CA ARG A 130 14.80 -3.95 -10.34
C ARG A 130 16.06 -4.33 -11.11
N ARG A 131 16.54 -5.54 -10.89
CA ARG A 131 17.64 -6.19 -11.62
C ARG A 131 17.11 -6.94 -12.85
N ALA A 132 18.02 -7.24 -13.78
CA ALA A 132 17.70 -8.00 -15.00
C ALA A 132 17.24 -9.44 -14.72
N ASP A 133 17.70 -10.07 -13.63
CA ASP A 133 17.27 -11.41 -13.19
C ASP A 133 15.92 -11.42 -12.49
N GLY A 134 15.25 -10.27 -12.40
CA GLY A 134 13.97 -10.12 -11.73
C GLY A 134 14.07 -9.81 -10.23
N GLY A 135 15.27 -9.83 -9.63
CA GLY A 135 15.49 -9.44 -8.24
C GLY A 135 15.51 -7.91 -8.03
N PHE A 136 15.81 -7.49 -6.81
CA PHE A 136 16.01 -6.10 -6.44
C PHE A 136 17.43 -5.86 -5.89
N GLY A 137 17.91 -4.63 -6.01
CA GLY A 137 19.25 -4.25 -5.55
C GLY A 137 20.24 -4.13 -6.70
N VAL A 138 20.69 -2.93 -7.02
CA VAL A 138 21.77 -2.72 -7.99
C VAL A 138 23.04 -2.23 -7.29
N PRO A 139 24.23 -2.64 -7.75
CA PRO A 139 25.46 -2.03 -7.26
C PRO A 139 25.51 -0.54 -7.66
N PRO A 140 26.32 0.27 -6.97
CA PRO A 140 26.61 1.63 -7.41
C PRO A 140 27.09 1.63 -8.87
N LEU A 141 26.69 2.64 -9.64
CA LEU A 141 27.18 2.78 -11.01
C LEU A 141 28.70 3.00 -10.98
N PRO A 142 29.48 2.26 -11.80
CA PRO A 142 30.90 2.51 -11.92
C PRO A 142 31.19 3.93 -12.40
N TYR A 143 32.32 4.48 -11.98
CA TYR A 143 32.74 5.81 -12.40
C TYR A 143 32.81 5.92 -13.94
N GLY A 144 32.26 6.99 -14.50
CA GLY A 144 32.24 7.24 -15.94
C GLY A 144 31.17 6.49 -16.75
N VAL A 145 30.38 5.60 -16.13
CA VAL A 145 29.27 4.93 -16.80
C VAL A 145 28.05 5.85 -16.82
N GLN A 146 27.48 6.08 -18.01
CA GLN A 146 26.22 6.80 -18.11
C GLN A 146 25.08 5.94 -17.57
N PRO A 147 24.21 6.50 -16.69
CA PRO A 147 23.03 5.80 -16.23
C PRO A 147 22.08 5.54 -17.42
N PRO A 148 21.26 4.47 -17.35
CA PRO A 148 20.19 4.28 -18.32
C PRO A 148 19.20 5.45 -18.27
N LYS A 149 18.44 5.67 -19.34
CA LYS A 149 17.42 6.74 -19.38
C LYS A 149 16.36 6.57 -18.29
N THR A 150 15.91 5.32 -18.10
CA THR A 150 14.87 4.96 -17.13
C THR A 150 15.29 3.70 -16.39
N ILE A 151 14.97 3.65 -15.10
CA ILE A 151 15.10 2.48 -14.24
C ILE A 151 13.73 2.09 -13.69
N ALA A 152 13.55 0.81 -13.39
CA ALA A 152 12.36 0.30 -12.72
C ALA A 152 12.62 0.26 -11.21
N VAL A 153 11.85 1.02 -10.43
CA VAL A 153 12.00 1.11 -8.97
C VAL A 153 10.75 0.57 -8.31
N HIS A 154 10.91 -0.29 -7.31
CA HIS A 154 9.78 -0.83 -6.56
C HIS A 154 8.90 0.28 -5.99
N PHE A 155 7.59 0.14 -6.10
CA PHE A 155 6.65 1.22 -5.78
C PHE A 155 6.63 1.64 -4.30
N LEU A 156 7.21 0.84 -3.40
CA LEU A 156 7.36 1.17 -1.98
C LEU A 156 8.52 2.14 -1.68
N TYR A 157 9.44 2.38 -2.60
CA TYR A 157 10.58 3.28 -2.34
C TYR A 157 10.16 4.66 -1.79
N PRO A 158 9.12 5.34 -2.33
CA PRO A 158 8.65 6.61 -1.76
C PRO A 158 8.19 6.53 -0.30
N GLN A 159 7.77 5.35 0.19
CA GLN A 159 7.34 5.12 1.57
C GLN A 159 8.51 4.84 2.53
N LEU A 160 9.73 4.61 2.03
CA LEU A 160 10.88 4.24 2.86
C LEU A 160 11.19 5.28 3.95
N ARG A 161 11.08 6.58 3.62
CA ARG A 161 11.27 7.65 4.59
C ARG A 161 10.24 7.58 5.72
N ARG A 162 8.99 7.24 5.41
CA ARG A 162 7.93 7.10 6.42
C ARG A 162 8.16 5.86 7.28
N LYS A 163 8.49 4.71 6.68
CA LYS A 163 8.90 3.50 7.39
C LYS A 163 10.00 3.78 8.41
N THR A 164 11.10 4.39 7.98
CA THR A 164 12.26 4.72 8.84
C THR A 164 11.87 5.62 10.01
N LEU A 165 10.96 6.58 9.76
CA LEU A 165 10.47 7.48 10.80
C LEU A 165 9.61 6.73 11.84
N ILE A 166 8.74 5.82 11.39
CA ILE A 166 7.91 4.98 12.26
C ILE A 166 8.79 4.05 13.10
N GLU A 167 9.76 3.37 12.51
CA GLU A 167 10.72 2.52 13.22
C GLU A 167 11.43 3.29 14.34
N ARG A 168 11.91 4.50 14.04
CA ARG A 168 12.56 5.37 15.03
C ARG A 168 11.61 5.74 16.17
N LYS A 169 10.35 6.07 15.88
CA LYS A 169 9.35 6.40 16.90
C LYS A 169 9.07 5.21 17.82
N LEU A 170 8.86 4.03 17.25
CA LEU A 170 8.65 2.80 18.03
C LEU A 170 9.87 2.44 18.87
N ALA A 171 11.08 2.62 18.35
CA ALA A 171 12.30 2.42 19.14
C ALA A 171 12.39 3.39 20.33
N GLN A 172 11.97 4.65 20.16
CA GLN A 172 11.90 5.62 21.24
C GLN A 172 10.83 5.27 22.28
N GLU A 173 9.66 4.79 21.87
CA GLU A 173 8.61 4.29 22.79
C GLU A 173 9.12 3.12 23.63
N ARG A 174 9.73 2.11 23.00
CA ARG A 174 10.29 0.94 23.68
C ARG A 174 11.41 1.31 24.66
N ALA A 175 12.15 2.38 24.38
CA ALA A 175 13.16 2.93 25.26
C ALA A 175 12.60 3.86 26.36
N GLY A 176 11.27 4.04 26.43
CA GLY A 176 10.61 4.95 27.38
C GLY A 176 10.86 6.44 27.11
N LYS A 177 11.45 6.79 25.96
CA LYS A 177 11.81 8.18 25.59
C LYS A 177 10.65 8.94 24.93
N LEU A 178 9.62 8.23 24.50
CA LEU A 178 8.43 8.79 23.87
C LEU A 178 7.20 8.12 24.47
N VAL A 179 6.22 8.92 24.90
CA VAL A 179 4.89 8.43 25.25
C VAL A 179 3.93 8.94 24.19
N SER A 180 3.61 8.07 23.22
CA SER A 180 2.62 8.38 22.20
C SER A 180 1.23 8.05 22.70
N LYS A 181 0.33 9.03 22.72
CA LYS A 181 -1.11 8.75 22.81
C LYS A 181 -1.57 8.26 21.45
N ARG A 182 -1.56 6.93 21.26
CA ARG A 182 -2.13 6.31 20.06
C ARG A 182 -3.64 6.52 20.04
N ARG A 183 -4.22 6.57 18.84
CA ARG A 183 -5.68 6.57 18.68
C ARG A 183 -6.25 5.28 19.30
N PRO A 184 -7.35 5.36 20.05
CA PRO A 184 -8.05 4.15 20.48
C PRO A 184 -8.61 3.43 19.25
N LEU A 185 -8.53 2.11 19.26
CA LEU A 185 -9.17 1.28 18.24
C LEU A 185 -10.68 1.29 18.47
N GLY A 186 -11.44 1.45 17.39
CA GLY A 186 -12.90 1.27 17.42
C GLY A 186 -13.26 -0.20 17.67
N PRO A 187 -14.52 -0.49 18.06
CA PRO A 187 -14.98 -1.85 18.32
C PRO A 187 -14.84 -2.79 17.11
N ASP A 188 -14.94 -2.25 15.89
CA ASP A 188 -14.87 -3.00 14.63
C ASP A 188 -13.49 -2.93 13.95
N ALA A 189 -12.47 -2.43 14.65
CA ALA A 189 -11.12 -2.30 14.08
C ALA A 189 -10.48 -3.68 13.89
N LEU A 190 -9.88 -3.91 12.72
CA LEU A 190 -9.17 -5.16 12.44
C LEU A 190 -8.01 -5.34 13.41
N THR A 191 -7.78 -6.54 13.92
CA THR A 191 -6.57 -6.90 14.67
C THR A 191 -5.34 -6.94 13.75
N ALA A 192 -4.14 -6.96 14.33
CA ALA A 192 -2.91 -7.10 13.54
C ALA A 192 -2.87 -8.45 12.80
N GLU A 193 -3.35 -9.50 13.46
CA GLU A 193 -3.46 -10.85 12.93
C GLU A 193 -4.44 -10.91 11.74
N GLU A 194 -5.60 -10.24 11.84
CA GLU A 194 -6.56 -10.17 10.74
C GLU A 194 -6.01 -9.43 9.53
N ILE A 195 -5.26 -8.35 9.74
CA ILE A 195 -4.57 -7.61 8.66
C ILE A 195 -3.60 -8.54 7.92
N GLN A 196 -2.75 -9.28 8.65
CA GLN A 196 -1.78 -10.19 8.04
C GLN A 196 -2.46 -11.39 7.34
N SER A 197 -3.51 -11.93 7.96
CA SER A 197 -4.33 -13.00 7.39
C SER A 197 -4.95 -12.57 6.05
N ARG A 198 -5.45 -11.34 5.96
CA ARG A 198 -6.01 -10.79 4.71
C ARG A 198 -4.97 -10.65 3.60
N PHE A 199 -3.77 -10.15 3.90
CA PHE A 199 -2.69 -10.12 2.91
C PHE A 199 -2.35 -11.52 2.39
N THR A 200 -2.27 -12.50 3.29
CA THR A 200 -1.97 -13.90 2.93
C THR A 200 -3.05 -14.48 2.03
N ARG A 201 -4.34 -14.34 2.38
CA ARG A 201 -5.47 -14.83 1.57
C ARG A 201 -5.53 -14.20 0.19
N ILE A 202 -5.25 -12.90 0.09
CA ILE A 202 -5.23 -12.19 -1.20
C ILE A 202 -4.07 -12.69 -2.08
N GLN A 203 -2.95 -13.08 -1.49
CA GLN A 203 -1.85 -13.71 -2.22
C GLN A 203 -2.23 -15.13 -2.69
N GLU A 204 -2.86 -15.93 -1.83
CA GLU A 204 -3.28 -17.29 -2.18
C GLU A 204 -4.29 -17.31 -3.33
N SER A 205 -5.19 -16.32 -3.39
CA SER A 205 -6.11 -16.17 -4.53
C SER A 205 -5.45 -15.66 -5.82
N ALA A 206 -4.15 -15.36 -5.78
CA ALA A 206 -3.36 -14.98 -6.94
C ALA A 206 -2.60 -16.12 -7.62
N GLY A 207 -2.54 -17.29 -6.97
CA GLY A 207 -1.90 -18.52 -7.46
C GLY A 207 -2.71 -19.23 -8.54
#